data_AF-A0A965Y2Q3-F1
#
_entry.id   AF-A0A965Y2Q3-F1
#
_cell.length_a   1.000
_cell.length_b   1.000
_cell.length_c   1.000
_cell.angle_alpha   90.00
_cell.angle_beta   90.00
_cell.angle_gamma   90.00
#
_symmetry.space_group_name_H-M   'P 1'
#
loop_
_entity.id
_entity.type
_entity.pdbx_description
1 polymer ?
#
loop_
_entity_poly.entity_id
_entity_poly.type
_entity_poly.pdbx_seq_one_letter_code
_entity_poly.pdbx_strand_id
1 'polypeptide(L)'
;MKKICSFLVLLVLFCFSGGGSFASDDPVKRFDDLVLRYERRIQGRESSALLRTALESEAETAEPYALWRSLFRPEISPRKGAANALSLLSSLVERGDPAEWDSAHGFVYPSIIPKPLMAADSIYMGILFLLEMGDEEAEHLAAFLLESFIESSRGKFFFVTSCPEAYSFIAAEMESRSLLPSFGRWPDGEITGTLPFASPVRGWVTYGRALSEGMVFLDGAGRPQSNGIYAWDRKQGEIYTVIDESDIIFFPFD
;
A
#
# COMPACT_ATOMS: atom_id res chain seq x y z
N MET A 1 -28.72 -52.81 8.59
CA MET A 1 -28.73 -52.26 7.22
C MET A 1 -28.19 -50.83 7.25
N LYS A 2 -27.04 -50.63 6.58
CA LYS A 2 -26.51 -49.43 5.89
C LYS A 2 -26.75 -48.05 6.55
N LYS A 3 -25.71 -47.48 7.19
CA LYS A 3 -24.69 -46.58 6.59
C LYS A 3 -25.27 -45.26 6.05
N ILE A 4 -25.23 -44.20 6.86
CA ILE A 4 -25.00 -42.82 6.39
C ILE A 4 -24.12 -42.13 7.44
N CYS A 5 -22.82 -42.41 7.35
CA CYS A 5 -21.73 -41.58 7.88
C CYS A 5 -20.86 -41.24 6.68
N SER A 6 -20.25 -40.06 6.73
CA SER A 6 -19.23 -39.57 5.79
C SER A 6 -19.74 -39.09 4.43
N PHE A 7 -20.09 -37.81 4.36
CA PHE A 7 -20.09 -37.02 3.12
C PHE A 7 -19.22 -35.76 3.28
N LEU A 8 -18.04 -35.96 3.88
CA LEU A 8 -16.94 -35.00 3.90
C LEU A 8 -15.67 -35.84 3.78
N VAL A 9 -14.71 -35.40 2.96
CA VAL A 9 -13.49 -36.13 2.51
C VAL A 9 -13.70 -36.91 1.21
N LEU A 10 -13.80 -36.21 0.08
CA LEU A 10 -13.26 -36.72 -1.20
C LEU A 10 -13.09 -35.59 -2.24
N LEU A 11 -12.03 -34.79 -2.13
CA LEU A 11 -11.47 -34.10 -3.31
C LEU A 11 -10.00 -33.71 -3.11
N VAL A 12 -9.14 -34.71 -2.90
CA VAL A 12 -7.69 -34.58 -3.15
C VAL A 12 -7.24 -35.85 -3.85
N LEU A 13 -7.32 -35.84 -5.18
CA LEU A 13 -6.63 -36.79 -6.05
C LEU A 13 -6.74 -36.28 -7.48
N PHE A 14 -5.81 -35.40 -7.87
CA PHE A 14 -5.48 -35.24 -9.28
C PHE A 14 -3.97 -35.04 -9.46
N CYS A 15 -3.33 -36.17 -9.81
CA CYS A 15 -2.19 -36.34 -10.70
C CYS A 15 -0.85 -35.67 -10.39
N PHE A 16 -0.01 -36.41 -9.67
CA PHE A 16 1.45 -36.36 -9.79
C PHE A 16 1.88 -37.22 -11.00
N SER A 17 2.37 -36.59 -12.08
CA SER A 17 3.24 -37.24 -13.06
C SER A 17 4.08 -36.19 -13.78
N GLY A 18 5.26 -35.90 -13.23
CA GLY A 18 6.25 -35.02 -13.82
C GLY A 18 7.49 -35.00 -12.95
N GLY A 19 8.48 -35.83 -13.28
CA GLY A 19 9.74 -35.92 -12.57
C GLY A 19 10.50 -34.59 -12.63
N GLY A 20 10.63 -33.96 -11.47
CA GLY A 20 11.50 -32.82 -11.23
C GLY A 20 11.91 -32.89 -9.77
N SER A 21 13.21 -32.99 -9.51
CA SER A 21 13.78 -33.08 -8.18
C SER A 21 13.60 -31.74 -7.46
N PHE A 22 12.42 -31.50 -6.92
CA PHE A 22 12.19 -30.46 -5.93
C PHE A 22 12.56 -31.03 -4.56
N ALA A 23 13.30 -30.23 -3.79
CA ALA A 23 13.67 -30.53 -2.42
C ALA A 23 12.50 -31.12 -1.65
N SER A 24 12.79 -32.13 -0.83
CA SER A 24 11.87 -32.80 0.08
C SER A 24 11.35 -31.82 1.14
N ASP A 25 10.39 -30.99 0.77
CA ASP A 25 9.58 -30.19 1.68
C ASP A 25 8.38 -31.06 2.08
N ASP A 26 8.41 -31.57 3.31
CA ASP A 26 7.36 -32.43 3.88
C ASP A 26 6.01 -31.69 3.86
N PRO A 27 4.99 -32.20 3.14
CA PRO A 27 3.66 -31.58 3.09
C PRO A 27 3.03 -31.36 4.47
N VAL A 28 3.35 -32.20 5.45
CA VAL A 28 2.86 -32.07 6.84
C VAL A 28 3.48 -30.86 7.51
N LYS A 29 4.80 -30.64 7.36
CA LYS A 29 5.48 -29.45 7.89
C LYS A 29 4.96 -28.16 7.28
N ARG A 30 4.65 -28.16 5.97
CA ARG A 30 4.02 -27.00 5.32
C ARG A 30 2.63 -26.68 5.88
N PHE A 31 1.85 -27.71 6.21
CA PHE A 31 0.55 -27.53 6.82
C PHE A 31 0.67 -27.00 8.26
N ASP A 32 1.55 -27.60 9.07
CA ASP A 32 1.80 -27.16 10.45
C ASP A 32 2.33 -25.71 10.49
N ASP A 33 3.27 -25.35 9.61
CA ASP A 33 3.75 -23.97 9.47
C ASP A 33 2.62 -23.01 9.09
N LEU A 34 1.70 -23.44 8.22
CA LEU A 34 0.57 -22.63 7.80
C LEU A 34 -0.43 -22.45 8.96
N VAL A 35 -0.73 -23.50 9.72
CA VAL A 35 -1.59 -23.44 10.91
C VAL A 35 -0.99 -22.49 11.95
N LEU A 36 0.31 -22.61 12.26
CA LEU A 36 0.99 -21.74 13.22
C LEU A 36 0.97 -20.26 12.80
N ARG A 37 1.05 -19.97 11.50
CA ARG A 37 0.90 -18.60 10.98
C ARG A 37 -0.51 -18.07 11.20
N TYR A 38 -1.52 -18.89 10.91
CA TYR A 38 -2.91 -18.51 11.14
C TYR A 38 -3.20 -18.27 12.62
N GLU A 39 -2.65 -19.09 13.52
CA GLU A 39 -2.82 -18.92 14.96
C GLU A 39 -2.20 -17.63 15.49
N ARG A 40 -0.94 -17.34 15.16
CA ARG A 40 -0.28 -16.07 15.56
C ARG A 40 -1.04 -14.86 15.05
N ARG A 41 -1.50 -14.92 13.80
CA ARG A 41 -2.30 -13.86 13.18
C ARG A 41 -3.64 -13.65 13.91
N ILE A 42 -4.35 -14.72 14.25
CA ILE A 42 -5.63 -14.61 14.98
C ILE A 42 -5.39 -13.98 16.36
N GLN A 43 -4.32 -14.40 17.05
CA GLN A 43 -3.95 -13.84 18.36
C GLN A 43 -3.59 -12.36 18.25
N GLY A 44 -2.82 -11.95 17.25
CA GLY A 44 -2.43 -10.56 17.02
C GLY A 44 -3.57 -9.64 16.55
N ARG A 45 -4.70 -10.17 16.08
CA ARG A 45 -5.78 -9.37 15.48
C ARG A 45 -6.46 -8.45 16.49
N GLU A 46 -6.80 -8.97 17.67
CA GLU A 46 -7.49 -8.19 18.70
C GLU A 46 -6.56 -7.12 19.28
N SER A 47 -5.33 -7.49 19.62
CA SER A 47 -4.33 -6.56 20.15
C SER A 47 -3.95 -5.47 19.15
N SER A 48 -3.81 -5.80 17.87
CA SER A 48 -3.57 -4.82 16.79
C SER A 48 -4.73 -3.84 16.62
N ALA A 49 -5.98 -4.31 16.75
CA ALA A 49 -7.16 -3.45 16.65
C ALA A 49 -7.26 -2.48 17.85
N LEU A 50 -6.93 -2.96 19.05
CA LEU A 50 -6.82 -2.12 20.25
C LEU A 50 -5.69 -1.08 20.10
N LEU A 51 -4.52 -1.51 19.62
CA LEU A 51 -3.40 -0.60 19.34
C LEU A 51 -3.77 0.46 18.31
N ARG A 52 -4.42 0.08 17.20
CA ARG A 52 -4.90 1.04 16.19
C ARG A 52 -5.80 2.10 16.82
N THR A 53 -6.78 1.68 17.63
CA THR A 53 -7.70 2.60 18.30
C THR A 53 -6.95 3.54 19.24
N ALA A 54 -5.98 3.03 20.00
CA ALA A 54 -5.15 3.84 20.89
C ALA A 54 -4.33 4.87 20.09
N LEU A 55 -3.63 4.45 19.04
CA LEU A 55 -2.83 5.33 18.19
C LEU A 55 -3.67 6.42 17.51
N GLU A 56 -4.84 6.08 16.98
CA GLU A 56 -5.75 7.07 16.38
C GLU A 56 -6.23 8.11 17.40
N SER A 57 -6.42 7.71 18.67
CA SER A 57 -6.76 8.65 19.75
C SER A 57 -5.60 9.55 20.19
N GLU A 58 -4.35 9.11 19.96
CA GLU A 58 -3.12 9.85 20.26
C GLU A 58 -2.69 10.79 19.12
N ALA A 59 -3.34 10.70 17.96
CA ALA A 59 -3.01 11.48 16.77
C ALA A 59 -3.14 12.99 17.01
N GLU A 60 -2.36 13.78 16.28
CA GLU A 60 -2.56 15.23 16.25
C GLU A 60 -3.94 15.59 15.71
N THR A 61 -4.66 16.46 16.39
CA THR A 61 -5.86 17.09 15.83
C THR A 61 -5.42 18.16 14.83
N ALA A 62 -5.23 17.76 13.58
CA ALA A 62 -4.80 18.63 12.50
C ALA A 62 -5.47 18.29 11.18
N GLU A 63 -5.50 19.24 10.27
CA GLU A 63 -6.01 19.05 8.91
C GLU A 63 -5.17 18.02 8.13
N PRO A 64 -5.74 17.31 7.14
CA PRO A 64 -5.04 16.26 6.40
C PRO A 64 -3.67 16.66 5.84
N TYR A 65 -3.54 17.89 5.33
CA TYR A 65 -2.26 18.41 4.84
C TYR A 65 -1.18 18.47 5.93
N ALA A 66 -1.56 18.92 7.12
CA ALA A 66 -0.64 19.07 8.24
C ALA A 66 -0.22 17.70 8.80
N LEU A 67 -1.17 16.76 8.90
CA LEU A 67 -0.88 15.36 9.24
C LEU A 67 0.08 14.73 8.24
N TRP A 68 -0.21 14.85 6.93
CA TRP A 68 0.66 14.30 5.88
C TRP A 68 2.08 14.89 5.95
N ARG A 69 2.21 16.21 6.06
CA ARG A 69 3.51 16.88 6.23
C ARG A 69 4.26 16.41 7.48
N SER A 70 3.54 16.03 8.55
CA SER A 70 4.18 15.56 9.78
C SER A 70 4.89 14.22 9.61
N LEU A 71 4.40 13.36 8.70
CA LEU A 71 4.96 12.01 8.47
C LEU A 71 6.39 12.06 7.94
N PHE A 72 6.76 13.13 7.23
CA PHE A 72 8.08 13.28 6.60
C PHE A 72 9.01 14.20 7.40
N ARG A 73 8.72 14.45 8.68
CA ARG A 73 9.61 15.21 9.56
C ARG A 73 10.68 14.29 10.17
N PRO A 74 11.97 14.65 10.13
CA PRO A 74 13.03 13.80 10.68
C PRO A 74 12.90 13.49 12.17
N GLU A 75 12.25 14.35 12.95
CA GLU A 75 12.22 14.27 14.41
C GLU A 75 10.94 13.63 14.98
N ILE A 76 10.04 13.13 14.14
CA ILE A 76 8.81 12.50 14.62
C ILE A 76 9.12 11.15 15.28
N SER A 77 8.58 10.91 16.47
CA SER A 77 8.74 9.61 17.11
C SER A 77 7.93 8.54 16.37
N PRO A 78 8.37 7.27 16.33
CA PRO A 78 7.67 6.20 15.63
C PRO A 78 6.19 6.10 16.03
N ARG A 79 5.91 6.11 17.34
CA ARG A 79 4.54 6.07 17.86
C ARG A 79 3.68 7.24 17.37
N LYS A 80 4.24 8.46 17.36
CA LYS A 80 3.49 9.64 16.90
C LYS A 80 3.30 9.62 15.38
N GLY A 81 4.32 9.16 14.63
CA GLY A 81 4.24 8.95 13.19
C GLY A 81 3.16 7.96 12.82
N ALA A 82 3.12 6.80 13.49
CA ALA A 82 2.07 5.79 13.30
C ALA A 82 0.67 6.33 13.62
N ALA A 83 0.53 7.05 14.75
CA ALA A 83 -0.73 7.71 15.13
C ALA A 83 -1.22 8.70 14.06
N ASN A 84 -0.35 9.60 13.61
CA ASN A 84 -0.69 10.59 12.58
C ASN A 84 -0.99 9.93 11.22
N ALA A 85 -0.26 8.86 10.86
CA ALA A 85 -0.46 8.13 9.61
C ALA A 85 -1.81 7.40 9.58
N LEU A 86 -2.16 6.70 10.66
CA LEU A 86 -3.45 6.01 10.80
C LEU A 86 -4.62 7.00 10.81
N SER A 87 -4.49 8.11 11.54
CA SER A 87 -5.49 9.18 11.56
C SER A 87 -5.68 9.81 10.18
N LEU A 88 -4.60 10.08 9.46
CA LEU A 88 -4.65 10.57 8.09
C LEU A 88 -5.36 9.57 7.17
N LEU A 89 -5.01 8.28 7.24
CA LEU A 89 -5.65 7.23 6.46
C LEU A 89 -7.17 7.20 6.72
N SER A 90 -7.57 7.16 7.99
CA SER A 90 -8.98 7.16 8.41
C SER A 90 -9.74 8.43 8.02
N SER A 91 -9.05 9.55 7.82
CA SER A 91 -9.66 10.80 7.31
C SER A 91 -9.86 10.82 5.78
N LEU A 92 -9.11 10.00 5.03
CA LEU A 92 -9.08 10.00 3.57
C LEU A 92 -9.83 8.80 2.95
N VAL A 93 -9.84 7.66 3.64
CA VAL A 93 -10.28 6.36 3.13
C VAL A 93 -11.45 5.84 3.96
N GLU A 94 -12.38 5.16 3.31
CA GLU A 94 -13.56 4.59 3.96
C GLU A 94 -13.12 3.58 5.03
N ARG A 95 -13.57 3.80 6.27
CA ARG A 95 -13.19 3.01 7.47
C ARG A 95 -11.67 2.98 7.75
N GLY A 96 -10.88 3.81 7.06
CA GLY A 96 -9.42 3.74 7.10
C GLY A 96 -8.86 2.38 6.69
N ASP A 97 -9.56 1.64 5.83
CA ASP A 97 -9.14 0.32 5.38
C ASP A 97 -8.26 0.44 4.13
N PRO A 98 -6.97 0.00 4.15
CA PRO A 98 -6.08 0.09 2.99
C PRO A 98 -6.63 -0.57 1.70
N ALA A 99 -7.47 -1.61 1.82
CA ALA A 99 -8.12 -2.25 0.67
C ALA A 99 -9.01 -1.28 -0.11
N GLU A 100 -9.59 -0.29 0.58
CA GLU A 100 -10.48 0.74 0.05
C GLU A 100 -9.72 2.04 -0.31
N TRP A 101 -8.39 2.00 -0.48
CA TRP A 101 -7.58 3.21 -0.73
C TRP A 101 -8.10 4.07 -1.89
N ASP A 102 -8.75 3.46 -2.89
CA ASP A 102 -9.31 4.15 -4.04
C ASP A 102 -10.65 4.84 -3.74
N SER A 103 -11.22 4.66 -2.55
CA SER A 103 -12.34 5.48 -2.04
C SER A 103 -11.90 6.93 -1.82
N ALA A 104 -10.61 7.16 -1.52
CA ALA A 104 -10.04 8.51 -1.47
C ALA A 104 -10.22 9.20 -2.83
N HIS A 105 -10.60 10.47 -2.81
CA HIS A 105 -10.82 11.25 -4.01
C HIS A 105 -10.68 12.74 -3.76
N GLY A 106 -10.31 13.44 -4.82
CA GLY A 106 -10.13 14.89 -4.83
C GLY A 106 -8.75 15.30 -4.33
N PHE A 107 -8.64 16.59 -4.02
CA PHE A 107 -7.36 17.25 -3.76
C PHE A 107 -7.38 17.98 -2.43
N VAL A 108 -6.21 18.10 -1.83
CA VAL A 108 -5.98 18.95 -0.66
C VAL A 108 -5.49 20.33 -1.12
N TYR A 109 -6.18 21.38 -0.67
CA TYR A 109 -5.87 22.77 -0.98
C TYR A 109 -4.97 23.40 0.08
N PRO A 110 -4.17 24.44 -0.25
CA PRO A 110 -4.14 25.15 -1.54
C PRO A 110 -3.25 24.51 -2.61
N SER A 111 -2.40 23.54 -2.26
CA SER A 111 -1.36 23.02 -3.16
C SER A 111 -1.83 21.98 -4.18
N ILE A 112 -3.13 21.69 -4.28
CA ILE A 112 -3.73 20.72 -5.21
C ILE A 112 -2.97 19.39 -5.14
N ILE A 113 -2.98 18.75 -3.97
CA ILE A 113 -2.30 17.46 -3.74
C ILE A 113 -3.33 16.33 -3.84
N PRO A 114 -3.13 15.30 -4.68
CA PRO A 114 -4.06 14.18 -4.81
C PRO A 114 -4.23 13.41 -3.49
N LYS A 115 -5.46 13.35 -2.97
CA LYS A 115 -5.79 12.56 -1.78
C LYS A 115 -5.49 11.06 -1.92
N PRO A 116 -5.71 10.40 -3.07
CA PRO A 116 -5.38 8.98 -3.22
C PRO A 116 -3.90 8.67 -3.02
N LEU A 117 -3.02 9.53 -3.53
CA LEU A 117 -1.57 9.38 -3.33
C LEU A 117 -1.18 9.67 -1.87
N MET A 118 -1.86 10.63 -1.23
CA MET A 118 -1.68 10.93 0.19
C MET A 118 -2.11 9.77 1.10
N ALA A 119 -3.15 9.03 0.70
CA ALA A 119 -3.56 7.80 1.39
C ALA A 119 -2.53 6.68 1.20
N ALA A 120 -1.95 6.54 0.01
CA ALA A 120 -0.86 5.58 -0.19
C ALA A 120 0.38 5.95 0.66
N ASP A 121 0.74 7.24 0.75
CA ASP A 121 1.80 7.71 1.63
C ASP A 121 1.53 7.36 3.10
N SER A 122 0.29 7.56 3.57
CA SER A 122 -0.07 7.27 4.95
C SER A 122 0.01 5.78 5.28
N ILE A 123 -0.35 4.90 4.34
CA ILE A 123 -0.19 3.45 4.49
C ILE A 123 1.29 3.10 4.63
N TYR A 124 2.14 3.54 3.68
CA TYR A 124 3.56 3.23 3.68
C TYR A 124 4.29 3.77 4.92
N MET A 125 4.08 5.05 5.24
CA MET A 125 4.70 5.66 6.42
C MET A 125 4.17 5.05 7.72
N GLY A 126 2.88 4.73 7.80
CA GLY A 126 2.29 4.04 8.94
C GLY A 126 2.96 2.69 9.19
N ILE A 127 3.16 1.89 8.14
CA ILE A 127 3.87 0.60 8.22
C ILE A 127 5.30 0.78 8.71
N LEU A 128 6.06 1.74 8.15
CA LEU A 128 7.44 2.00 8.57
C LEU A 128 7.52 2.36 10.06
N PHE A 129 6.67 3.28 10.51
CA PHE A 129 6.64 3.70 11.91
C PHE A 129 6.22 2.57 12.86
N LEU A 130 5.25 1.74 12.48
CA LEU A 130 4.83 0.59 13.27
C LEU A 130 5.95 -0.45 13.39
N LEU A 131 6.67 -0.73 12.30
CA LEU A 131 7.84 -1.63 12.35
C LEU A 131 8.97 -1.08 13.21
N GLU A 132 9.14 0.24 13.26
CA GLU A 132 10.16 0.91 14.08
C GLU A 132 9.80 0.93 15.58
N MET A 133 8.52 0.86 15.95
CA MET A 133 8.10 0.76 17.37
C MET A 133 8.62 -0.51 18.04
N GLY A 134 8.71 -1.62 17.29
CA GLY A 134 9.33 -2.87 17.73
C GLY A 134 8.53 -3.69 18.75
N ASP A 135 7.27 -3.32 19.03
CA ASP A 135 6.34 -4.16 19.79
C ASP A 135 5.54 -5.10 18.87
N GLU A 136 5.15 -6.25 19.42
CA GLU A 136 4.50 -7.33 18.67
C GLU A 136 3.15 -6.87 18.10
N GLU A 137 2.40 -6.06 18.84
CA GLU A 137 1.12 -5.50 18.40
C GLU A 137 1.28 -4.57 17.18
N ALA A 138 2.31 -3.71 17.17
CA ALA A 138 2.61 -2.82 16.05
C ALA A 138 3.06 -3.61 14.81
N GLU A 139 3.87 -4.64 14.99
CA GLU A 139 4.30 -5.53 13.91
C GLU A 139 3.13 -6.24 13.22
N HIS A 140 2.20 -6.79 14.00
CA HIS A 140 0.99 -7.40 13.46
C HIS A 140 0.11 -6.36 12.75
N LEU A 141 -0.05 -5.17 13.33
CA LEU A 141 -0.80 -4.08 12.69
C LEU A 141 -0.17 -3.66 11.36
N ALA A 142 1.16 -3.55 11.29
CA ALA A 142 1.89 -3.25 10.07
C ALA A 142 1.64 -4.30 8.98
N ALA A 143 1.72 -5.58 9.35
CA ALA A 143 1.43 -6.68 8.44
C ALA A 143 -0.02 -6.65 7.93
N PHE A 144 -1.00 -6.37 8.81
CA PHE A 144 -2.40 -6.22 8.42
C PHE A 144 -2.64 -5.06 7.46
N LEU A 145 -1.96 -3.93 7.65
CA LEU A 145 -2.08 -2.79 6.74
C LEU A 145 -1.57 -3.13 5.34
N LEU A 146 -0.37 -3.74 5.24
CA LEU A 146 0.19 -4.11 3.94
C LEU A 146 -0.66 -5.16 3.24
N GLU A 147 -1.14 -6.14 3.99
CA GLU A 147 -1.97 -7.21 3.44
C GLU A 147 -3.30 -6.70 2.92
N SER A 148 -4.02 -5.89 3.72
CA SER A 148 -5.24 -5.23 3.26
C SER A 148 -4.97 -4.39 1.99
N PHE A 149 -3.82 -3.70 1.93
CA PHE A 149 -3.49 -2.88 0.77
C PHE A 149 -3.29 -3.70 -0.51
N ILE A 150 -2.69 -4.90 -0.42
CA ILE A 150 -2.49 -5.79 -1.57
C ILE A 150 -3.73 -6.61 -1.95
N GLU A 151 -4.74 -6.70 -1.08
CA GLU A 151 -6.06 -7.24 -1.43
C GLU A 151 -6.75 -6.37 -2.49
N SER A 152 -6.50 -5.06 -2.48
CA SER A 152 -6.89 -4.18 -3.58
C SER A 152 -6.07 -4.48 -4.83
N SER A 153 -6.71 -5.04 -5.86
CA SER A 153 -6.03 -5.33 -7.15
C SER A 153 -5.38 -4.08 -7.75
N ARG A 154 -6.05 -2.92 -7.63
CA ARG A 154 -5.51 -1.64 -8.09
C ARG A 154 -4.40 -1.13 -7.17
N GLY A 155 -4.52 -1.33 -5.85
CA GLY A 155 -3.48 -0.95 -4.89
C GLY A 155 -2.18 -1.72 -5.14
N LYS A 156 -2.31 -3.03 -5.29
CA LYS A 156 -1.22 -3.92 -5.70
C LYS A 156 -0.59 -3.52 -7.04
N PHE A 157 -1.39 -3.21 -8.04
CA PHE A 157 -0.88 -2.79 -9.36
C PHE A 157 -0.11 -1.47 -9.28
N PHE A 158 -0.72 -0.42 -8.70
CA PHE A 158 -0.14 0.91 -8.72
C PHE A 158 0.91 1.16 -7.65
N PHE A 159 0.92 0.45 -6.53
CA PHE A 159 1.82 0.80 -5.42
C PHE A 159 2.74 -0.32 -4.97
N VAL A 160 2.55 -1.55 -5.46
CA VAL A 160 3.41 -2.70 -5.10
C VAL A 160 4.12 -3.28 -6.31
N THR A 161 3.44 -3.46 -7.45
CA THR A 161 4.08 -3.97 -8.67
C THR A 161 5.12 -2.96 -9.19
N SER A 162 4.78 -1.68 -9.13
CA SER A 162 5.73 -0.57 -9.21
C SER A 162 5.70 0.10 -7.85
N CYS A 163 6.78 0.00 -7.08
CA CYS A 163 6.82 0.35 -5.66
C CYS A 163 7.88 1.43 -5.37
N PRO A 164 7.76 2.18 -4.26
CA PRO A 164 8.81 3.10 -3.86
C PRO A 164 9.99 2.30 -3.28
N GLU A 165 11.18 2.90 -3.23
CA GLU A 165 12.37 2.29 -2.61
C GLU A 165 12.08 1.69 -1.22
N ALA A 166 11.27 2.37 -0.41
CA ALA A 166 10.84 1.93 0.91
C ALA A 166 10.16 0.54 0.95
N TYR A 167 9.51 0.10 -0.13
CA TYR A 167 8.83 -1.19 -0.15
C TYR A 167 9.78 -2.37 0.04
N SER A 168 10.93 -2.35 -0.63
CA SER A 168 11.94 -3.41 -0.51
C SER A 168 12.41 -3.57 0.93
N PHE A 169 12.59 -2.46 1.64
CA PHE A 169 12.92 -2.45 3.06
C PHE A 169 11.78 -3.04 3.90
N ILE A 170 10.54 -2.57 3.70
CA ILE A 170 9.37 -3.07 4.43
C ILE A 170 9.21 -4.58 4.26
N ALA A 171 9.25 -5.06 3.01
CA ALA A 171 9.05 -6.47 2.72
C ALA A 171 10.17 -7.33 3.35
N ALA A 172 11.43 -6.91 3.22
CA ALA A 172 12.56 -7.61 3.82
C ALA A 172 12.49 -7.62 5.35
N GLU A 173 12.14 -6.49 5.96
CA GLU A 173 12.01 -6.35 7.41
C GLU A 173 10.90 -7.26 7.94
N MET A 174 9.73 -7.26 7.30
CA MET A 174 8.61 -8.15 7.63
C MET A 174 9.00 -9.63 7.48
N GLU A 175 9.67 -10.02 6.40
CA GLU A 175 10.14 -11.40 6.23
C GLU A 175 11.14 -11.81 7.32
N SER A 176 12.08 -10.93 7.69
CA SER A 176 13.07 -11.20 8.74
C SER A 176 12.43 -11.45 10.10
N ARG A 177 11.30 -10.77 10.37
CA ARG A 177 10.48 -10.90 11.58
C ARG A 177 9.41 -12.00 11.48
N SER A 178 9.41 -12.78 10.40
CA SER A 178 8.39 -13.82 10.12
C SER A 178 6.94 -13.29 10.04
N LEU A 179 6.78 -12.01 9.69
CA LEU A 179 5.50 -11.35 9.42
C LEU A 179 5.12 -11.60 7.95
N LEU A 180 4.58 -12.79 7.68
CA LEU A 180 4.24 -13.22 6.32
C LEU A 180 2.76 -12.97 6.01
N PRO A 181 2.38 -12.74 4.73
CA PRO A 181 0.96 -12.64 4.35
C PRO A 181 0.24 -13.98 4.55
N SER A 182 -1.10 -13.97 4.53
CA SER A 182 -1.93 -15.18 4.69
C SER A 182 -1.51 -16.31 3.73
N PHE A 183 -1.09 -15.94 2.53
CA PHE A 183 -0.68 -16.89 1.50
C PHE A 183 0.62 -16.45 0.83
N GLY A 184 1.58 -17.37 0.76
CA GLY A 184 2.82 -17.17 0.01
C GLY A 184 3.81 -16.24 0.71
N ARG A 185 4.28 -15.25 -0.04
CA ARG A 185 5.26 -14.23 0.36
C ARG A 185 4.76 -12.86 -0.05
N TRP A 186 5.38 -11.81 0.47
CA TRP A 186 5.09 -10.45 -0.01
C TRP A 186 5.36 -10.37 -1.52
N PRO A 187 4.50 -9.70 -2.31
CA PRO A 187 4.70 -9.62 -3.76
C PRO A 187 6.03 -8.95 -4.12
N ASP A 188 6.72 -9.46 -5.13
CA ASP A 188 7.85 -8.73 -5.71
C ASP A 188 7.35 -7.46 -6.43
N GLY A 189 8.19 -6.43 -6.44
CA GLY A 189 7.90 -5.13 -7.06
C GLY A 189 9.12 -4.52 -7.72
N GLU A 190 8.89 -3.77 -8.80
CA GLU A 190 9.92 -2.95 -9.45
C GLU A 190 10.02 -1.59 -8.76
N ILE A 191 11.20 -1.27 -8.23
CA ILE A 191 11.45 0.00 -7.56
C ILE A 191 11.35 1.14 -8.57
N THR A 192 10.35 2.01 -8.37
CA THR A 192 10.08 3.20 -9.16
C THR A 192 9.82 4.39 -8.23
N GLY A 193 10.84 5.23 -8.07
CA GLY A 193 10.78 6.45 -7.26
C GLY A 193 10.90 6.23 -5.75
N THR A 194 10.59 7.28 -5.01
CA THR A 194 10.68 7.34 -3.55
C THR A 194 9.39 7.90 -2.97
N LEU A 195 9.22 7.78 -1.65
CA LEU A 195 8.18 8.53 -0.93
C LEU A 195 8.62 9.99 -0.74
N PRO A 196 7.69 10.95 -0.62
CA PRO A 196 6.24 10.80 -0.79
C PRO A 196 5.83 10.60 -2.26
N PHE A 197 4.74 9.87 -2.46
CA PHE A 197 4.02 9.84 -3.74
C PHE A 197 3.20 11.10 -3.97
N ALA A 198 2.56 11.60 -2.91
CA ALA A 198 1.71 12.77 -3.04
C ALA A 198 2.58 14.00 -3.24
N SER A 199 2.30 14.76 -4.29
CA SER A 199 3.01 15.98 -4.60
C SER A 199 2.02 17.03 -5.11
N PRO A 200 2.26 18.34 -4.90
CA PRO A 200 1.49 19.39 -5.53
C PRO A 200 1.50 19.23 -7.05
N VAL A 201 0.34 19.41 -7.70
CA VAL A 201 0.32 19.53 -9.17
C VAL A 201 1.07 20.80 -9.57
N ARG A 202 2.14 20.66 -10.36
CA ARG A 202 3.01 21.74 -10.82
C ARG A 202 3.40 21.56 -12.27
N GLY A 203 3.31 22.65 -13.03
CA GLY A 203 3.68 22.65 -14.44
C GLY A 203 2.72 21.83 -15.31
N TRP A 204 3.17 21.54 -16.52
CA TRP A 204 2.38 20.87 -17.54
C TRP A 204 3.23 19.92 -18.36
N VAL A 205 2.60 18.90 -18.93
CA VAL A 205 3.22 17.93 -19.83
C VAL A 205 2.24 17.60 -20.96
N THR A 206 2.76 17.31 -22.15
CA THR A 206 1.91 16.84 -23.25
C THR A 206 1.55 15.37 -23.04
N TYR A 207 0.39 14.96 -23.55
CA TYR A 207 -0.05 13.55 -23.46
C TYR A 207 1.00 12.59 -24.06
N GLY A 208 1.56 12.94 -25.23
CA GLY A 208 2.59 12.14 -25.90
C GLY A 208 3.87 11.99 -25.08
N ARG A 209 4.29 13.06 -24.40
CA ARG A 209 5.47 13.04 -23.51
C ARG A 209 5.22 12.22 -22.25
N ALA A 210 4.05 12.36 -21.62
CA ALA A 210 3.70 11.55 -20.45
C ALA A 210 3.71 10.05 -20.78
N LEU A 211 3.22 9.65 -21.95
CA LEU A 211 3.28 8.27 -22.42
C LEU A 211 4.71 7.80 -22.69
N SER A 212 5.53 8.60 -23.38
CA SER A 212 6.89 8.19 -23.76
C SER A 212 7.83 8.08 -22.56
N GLU A 213 7.61 8.88 -21.51
CA GLU A 213 8.39 8.82 -20.26
C GLU A 213 7.85 7.77 -19.26
N GLY A 214 6.71 7.14 -19.57
CA GLY A 214 6.09 6.10 -18.75
C GLY A 214 5.44 6.63 -17.47
N MET A 215 4.88 7.85 -17.53
CA MET A 215 4.15 8.44 -16.41
C MET A 215 2.79 7.75 -16.21
N VAL A 216 2.29 7.76 -14.97
CA VAL A 216 0.96 7.24 -14.65
C VAL A 216 -0.07 8.36 -14.71
N PHE A 217 -1.14 8.22 -15.48
CA PHE A 217 -2.18 9.25 -15.53
C PHE A 217 -3.03 9.24 -14.26
N LEU A 218 -3.53 10.43 -13.87
CA LEU A 218 -4.53 10.57 -12.82
C LEU A 218 -5.80 11.23 -13.36
N ASP A 219 -6.96 10.73 -12.95
CA ASP A 219 -8.26 11.32 -13.29
C ASP A 219 -8.50 12.67 -12.59
N GLY A 220 -9.65 13.29 -12.88
CA GLY A 220 -10.05 14.56 -12.25
C GLY A 220 -10.28 14.49 -10.74
N ALA A 221 -10.20 13.30 -10.14
CA ALA A 221 -10.23 13.08 -8.69
C ALA A 221 -8.85 12.70 -8.13
N GLY A 222 -7.79 12.72 -8.95
CA GLY A 222 -6.43 12.41 -8.53
C GLY A 222 -6.15 10.91 -8.36
N ARG A 223 -7.01 10.03 -8.89
CA ARG A 223 -6.82 8.57 -8.82
C ARG A 223 -6.03 8.08 -10.04
N PRO A 224 -5.08 7.14 -9.87
CA PRO A 224 -4.39 6.53 -11.00
C PRO A 224 -5.33 5.87 -12.01
N GLN A 225 -5.16 6.12 -13.30
CA GLN A 225 -5.96 5.55 -14.40
C GLN A 225 -5.10 5.35 -15.66
N SER A 226 -5.68 4.73 -16.69
CA SER A 226 -5.04 4.59 -18.01
C SER A 226 -4.97 5.89 -18.80
N ASN A 227 -5.82 6.86 -18.48
CA ASN A 227 -5.84 8.20 -19.04
C ASN A 227 -6.29 9.21 -17.97
N GLY A 228 -6.01 10.49 -18.19
CA GLY A 228 -6.30 11.49 -17.17
C GLY A 228 -5.85 12.89 -17.53
N ILE A 229 -6.33 13.86 -16.76
CA ILE A 229 -5.99 15.28 -16.90
C ILE A 229 -4.73 15.67 -16.12
N TYR A 230 -4.17 14.74 -15.35
CA TYR A 230 -2.88 14.87 -14.70
C TYR A 230 -1.98 13.67 -15.04
N ALA A 231 -0.67 13.87 -14.95
CA ALA A 231 0.33 12.84 -15.12
C ALA A 231 1.25 12.84 -13.89
N TRP A 232 1.41 11.67 -13.29
CA TRP A 232 2.28 11.41 -12.16
C TRP A 232 3.59 10.80 -12.66
N ASP A 233 4.65 11.61 -12.64
CA ASP A 233 6.01 11.12 -12.83
C ASP A 233 6.50 10.52 -11.52
N ARG A 234 6.37 9.19 -11.45
CA ARG A 234 6.80 8.41 -10.30
C ARG A 234 8.29 8.47 -10.06
N LYS A 235 9.09 8.57 -11.12
CA LYS A 235 10.56 8.53 -11.01
C LYS A 235 11.06 9.83 -10.38
N GLN A 236 10.42 10.95 -10.70
CA GLN A 236 10.78 12.26 -10.16
C GLN A 236 9.97 12.66 -8.92
N GLY A 237 8.84 12.00 -8.64
CA GLY A 237 7.94 12.39 -7.54
C GLY A 237 7.11 13.64 -7.85
N GLU A 238 6.92 13.94 -9.13
CA GLU A 238 6.26 15.16 -9.60
C GLU A 238 4.92 14.84 -10.26
N ILE A 239 4.00 15.82 -10.24
CA ILE A 239 2.68 15.68 -10.85
C ILE A 239 2.41 16.90 -11.74
N TYR A 240 2.07 16.65 -12.99
CA TYR A 240 1.86 17.67 -14.01
C TYR A 240 0.41 17.70 -14.47
N THR A 241 -0.06 18.86 -14.92
CA THR A 241 -1.30 18.94 -15.71
C THR A 241 -1.02 18.43 -17.12
N VAL A 242 -1.90 17.58 -17.65
CA VAL A 242 -1.81 17.11 -19.05
C VAL A 242 -2.49 18.12 -19.96
N ILE A 243 -1.78 18.59 -20.97
CA ILE A 243 -2.29 19.51 -21.99
C ILE A 243 -2.22 18.89 -23.38
N ASP A 244 -3.07 19.37 -24.29
CA ASP A 244 -2.95 19.03 -25.71
C ASP A 244 -1.78 19.82 -26.32
N GLU A 245 -1.11 19.23 -27.31
CA GLU A 245 -0.03 19.92 -28.06
C GLU A 245 -0.57 21.16 -28.79
N SER A 246 -1.86 21.17 -29.14
CA SER A 246 -2.53 22.35 -29.71
C SER A 246 -2.77 23.49 -28.70
N ASP A 247 -2.76 23.20 -27.40
CA ASP A 247 -2.99 24.20 -26.34
C ASP A 247 -1.71 24.98 -26.00
N ILE A 248 -0.56 24.53 -26.49
CA ILE A 248 0.70 25.27 -26.39
C ILE A 248 0.65 26.43 -27.37
N ILE A 249 0.03 27.53 -26.95
CA ILE A 249 0.13 28.81 -27.66
C ILE A 249 1.58 29.28 -27.55
N PHE A 250 2.35 29.01 -28.60
CA PHE A 250 3.68 29.58 -28.78
C PHE A 250 3.51 31.11 -28.93
N PHE A 251 3.88 31.87 -27.91
CA PHE A 251 4.12 33.31 -28.07
C PHE A 251 5.55 33.47 -28.59
N PRO A 252 5.77 33.76 -29.88
CA PRO A 252 7.09 34.21 -30.30
C PRO A 252 7.30 35.57 -29.66
N PHE A 253 8.22 35.65 -28.70
CA PHE A 253 8.75 36.92 -28.27
C PHE A 253 9.66 37.43 -29.40
N ASP A 254 9.27 38.55 -30.01
CA ASP A 254 10.14 39.39 -30.85
C ASP A 254 11.29 40.01 -30.00
#